data_AF-J3AER9-F1
#
_entry.id   AF-J3AER9-F1
#
_cell.length_a   1.000
_cell.length_b   1.000
_cell.length_c   1.000
_cell.angle_alpha   90.00
_cell.angle_beta   90.00
_cell.angle_gamma   90.00
#
_symmetry.space_group_name_H-M   'P 1'
#
loop_
_entity.id
_entity.type
_entity.pdbx_description
1 polymer ?
#
loop_
_entity_poly.entity_id
_entity_poly.type
_entity_poly.pdbx_seq_one_letter_code
_entity_poly.pdbx_strand_id
1 'polypeptide(L)'
;MGEVFQLQEPLTEGGVRSVNFFNGRLLTGGDLGREQAARREVDARLGLAVGDGVAFGLEVTDGGLTGDSRLPTVKVAAGLAINRLGQTLRLTQAAQVALARGGGASASGDCLFGDCAPVLGGTYVAGAGVYILTLAPAEARAGSAPTNGLDPDNVRCNTDVVVSGVQLRLLAVPPSLLPGLSAADPDYRNALAYRAFGTGVTTDWTADLLGATPRADDLTDAMRRFGLGDADVPLALLAFTRATDLTFIDAWSVRRPLAAADPGGLATLAGARRVAVGQAMFRQFQGHIADLTGPGGGLGAATATGLFGHLPAAGIIPAPRPTPGQSPVPSFFQGLTVSGPRYLNAAEAEALIRESLVRPPITVGDGAFVQLYRVAETDMAIDQAPASPSRPAPFVIFASGHLPYRADARFDLFRWDYAHYALQP
;
A
#
# COMPACT_ATOMS: atom_id res chain seq x y z
N MET A 1 -27.59 -27.13 16.48
CA MET A 1 -27.26 -27.52 17.87
C MET A 1 -25.75 -27.69 17.88
N GLY A 2 -25.01 -26.82 18.57
CA GLY A 2 -23.54 -26.90 18.60
C GLY A 2 -23.09 -28.13 19.38
N GLU A 3 -22.09 -28.83 18.88
CA GLU A 3 -21.47 -29.97 19.57
C GLU A 3 -20.81 -29.45 20.86
N VAL A 4 -21.07 -30.10 21.99
CA VAL A 4 -20.53 -29.70 23.30
C VAL A 4 -19.39 -30.65 23.65
N PHE A 5 -18.17 -30.12 23.65
CA PHE A 5 -16.95 -30.86 23.97
C PHE A 5 -16.66 -30.84 25.47
N GLN A 6 -16.03 -31.90 25.98
CA GLN A 6 -15.56 -31.94 27.36
C GLN A 6 -14.27 -31.15 27.55
N LEU A 7 -14.05 -30.62 28.75
CA LEU A 7 -12.73 -30.06 29.11
C LEU A 7 -11.66 -31.14 28.95
N GLN A 8 -10.52 -30.79 28.34
CA GLN A 8 -9.41 -31.68 27.97
C GLN A 8 -9.67 -32.65 26.80
N GLU A 9 -10.85 -32.63 26.19
CA GLU A 9 -11.08 -33.31 24.93
C GLU A 9 -10.35 -32.56 23.80
N PRO A 10 -9.49 -33.23 23.01
CA PRO A 10 -8.78 -32.57 21.93
C PRO A 10 -9.74 -32.24 20.78
N LEU A 11 -9.86 -30.94 20.46
CA LEU A 11 -10.57 -30.48 19.28
C LEU A 11 -9.67 -30.67 18.04
N THR A 12 -9.90 -31.74 17.29
CA THR A 12 -9.08 -32.07 16.11
C THR A 12 -9.63 -31.52 14.79
N GLU A 13 -10.87 -31.04 14.78
CA GLU A 13 -11.47 -30.43 13.60
C GLU A 13 -10.72 -29.15 13.20
N GLY A 14 -10.38 -29.01 11.92
CA GLY A 14 -9.52 -27.93 11.44
C GLY A 14 -8.04 -28.04 11.85
N GLY A 15 -7.63 -29.12 12.52
CA GLY A 15 -6.23 -29.38 12.86
C GLY A 15 -5.38 -29.71 11.63
N VAL A 16 -4.07 -29.43 11.71
CA VAL A 16 -3.11 -29.82 10.68
C VAL A 16 -2.79 -31.31 10.82
N ARG A 17 -2.98 -32.08 9.75
CA ARG A 17 -2.71 -33.53 9.74
C ARG A 17 -1.29 -33.80 9.29
N SER A 18 -0.41 -34.17 10.22
CA SER A 18 0.96 -34.61 9.92
C SER A 18 1.07 -36.13 9.82
N VAL A 19 2.15 -36.62 9.21
CA VAL A 19 2.40 -38.06 9.11
C VAL A 19 3.06 -38.57 10.40
N ASN A 20 2.46 -39.57 11.03
CA ASN A 20 3.09 -40.25 12.16
C ASN A 20 4.16 -41.25 11.68
N PHE A 21 5.43 -40.95 11.98
CA PHE A 21 6.58 -41.81 11.68
C PHE A 21 6.86 -42.78 12.84
N PHE A 22 6.93 -44.08 12.54
CA PHE A 22 7.26 -45.11 13.51
C PHE A 22 8.01 -46.27 12.85
N ASN A 23 8.75 -47.04 13.66
CA ASN A 23 9.54 -48.16 13.17
C ASN A 23 8.64 -49.25 12.57
N GLY A 24 8.96 -49.68 11.35
CA GLY A 24 8.19 -50.68 10.60
C GLY A 24 7.16 -50.11 9.63
N ARG A 25 6.97 -48.78 9.57
CA ARG A 25 6.18 -48.13 8.52
C ARG A 25 6.97 -48.04 7.21
N LEU A 26 6.37 -48.44 6.10
CA LEU A 26 6.93 -48.19 4.77
C LEU A 26 6.80 -46.70 4.42
N LEU A 27 7.91 -46.06 4.06
CA LEU A 27 7.93 -44.66 3.64
C LEU A 27 7.55 -44.55 2.16
N THR A 28 6.52 -43.76 1.85
CA THR A 28 6.08 -43.50 0.48
C THR A 28 6.27 -42.04 0.08
N GLY A 29 6.34 -41.75 -1.22
CA GLY A 29 6.33 -40.38 -1.72
C GLY A 29 5.08 -39.60 -1.28
N GLY A 30 3.93 -40.27 -1.16
CA GLY A 30 2.70 -39.68 -0.62
C GLY A 30 2.77 -39.31 0.86
N ASP A 31 3.57 -40.03 1.67
CA ASP A 31 3.83 -39.63 3.07
C ASP A 31 4.64 -38.33 3.12
N LEU A 32 5.70 -38.23 2.31
CA LEU A 32 6.52 -37.02 2.25
C LEU A 32 5.73 -35.83 1.70
N GLY A 33 4.87 -36.04 0.69
CA GLY A 33 3.99 -35.02 0.14
C GLY A 33 2.99 -34.50 1.19
N ARG A 34 2.36 -35.38 1.97
CA ARG A 34 1.48 -34.99 3.08
C ARG A 34 2.22 -34.20 4.16
N GLU A 35 3.41 -34.63 4.53
CA GLU A 35 4.22 -33.92 5.53
C GLU A 35 4.66 -32.53 5.04
N GLN A 36 4.99 -32.38 3.76
CA GLN A 36 5.27 -31.07 3.16
C GLN A 36 4.05 -30.16 3.15
N ALA A 37 2.87 -30.68 2.76
CA ALA A 37 1.62 -29.93 2.79
C ALA A 37 1.25 -29.49 4.22
N ALA A 38 1.41 -30.37 5.21
CA ALA A 38 1.18 -30.05 6.62
C ALA A 38 2.08 -28.90 7.10
N ARG A 39 3.36 -28.88 6.71
CA ARG A 39 4.27 -27.78 7.04
C ARG A 39 3.87 -26.47 6.38
N ARG A 40 3.53 -26.50 5.08
CA ARG A 40 3.04 -25.30 4.37
C ARG A 40 1.80 -24.72 5.04
N GLU A 41 0.88 -25.57 5.49
CA GLU A 41 -0.32 -25.16 6.22
C GLU A 41 0.01 -24.52 7.58
N VAL A 42 0.98 -25.07 8.34
CA VAL A 42 1.45 -24.46 9.60
C VAL A 42 2.05 -23.09 9.35
N ASP A 43 2.91 -22.96 8.33
CA ASP A 43 3.55 -21.70 7.96
C ASP A 43 2.49 -20.68 7.46
N ALA A 44 1.52 -21.13 6.68
CA ALA A 44 0.39 -20.31 6.24
C ALA A 44 -0.43 -19.78 7.42
N ARG A 45 -0.71 -20.61 8.44
CA ARG A 45 -1.40 -20.15 9.67
C ARG A 45 -0.62 -19.09 10.42
N LEU A 46 0.71 -19.21 10.46
CA LEU A 46 1.55 -18.15 11.03
C LEU A 46 1.46 -16.86 10.20
N GLY A 47 1.50 -16.96 8.87
CA GLY A 47 1.31 -15.81 7.99
C GLY A 47 -0.06 -15.15 8.16
N LEU A 48 -1.13 -15.94 8.28
CA LEU A 48 -2.49 -15.46 8.56
C LEU A 48 -2.58 -14.73 9.90
N ALA A 49 -1.87 -15.20 10.92
CA ALA A 49 -1.81 -14.54 12.23
C ALA A 49 -1.09 -13.18 12.17
N VAL A 50 -0.08 -13.05 11.31
CA VAL A 50 0.63 -11.77 11.07
C VAL A 50 -0.21 -10.80 10.24
N GLY A 51 -0.95 -11.32 9.26
CA GLY A 51 -1.77 -10.56 8.32
C GLY A 51 -1.15 -10.44 6.92
N ASP A 52 -1.95 -9.97 5.96
CA ASP A 52 -1.54 -9.79 4.56
C ASP A 52 -0.99 -8.39 4.27
N GLY A 53 -0.18 -8.27 3.22
CA GLY A 53 0.42 -7.02 2.76
C GLY A 53 1.93 -7.11 2.53
N VAL A 54 2.57 -5.95 2.45
CA VAL A 54 4.03 -5.83 2.25
C VAL A 54 4.72 -5.61 3.59
N ALA A 55 5.68 -6.47 3.92
CA ALA A 55 6.48 -6.36 5.13
C ALA A 55 7.55 -5.27 4.99
N PHE A 56 8.34 -5.34 3.91
CA PHE A 56 9.38 -4.38 3.57
C PHE A 56 9.80 -4.54 2.11
N GLY A 57 10.43 -3.50 1.54
CA GLY A 57 10.90 -3.55 0.16
C GLY A 57 9.76 -3.58 -0.86
N LEU A 58 10.00 -4.17 -2.02
CA LEU A 58 9.02 -4.27 -3.12
C LEU A 58 8.52 -2.89 -3.62
N GLU A 59 9.30 -1.84 -3.43
CA GLU A 59 9.02 -0.54 -4.04
C GLU A 59 9.06 -0.66 -5.56
N VAL A 60 8.06 -0.06 -6.22
CA VAL A 60 7.94 -0.03 -7.67
C VAL A 60 8.32 1.36 -8.16
N THR A 61 9.29 1.42 -9.06
CA THR A 61 9.74 2.66 -9.71
C THR A 61 9.78 2.47 -11.22
N ASP A 62 9.82 3.59 -11.95
CA ASP A 62 9.94 3.55 -13.41
C ASP A 62 11.28 2.92 -13.82
N GLY A 63 11.21 1.90 -14.67
CA GLY A 63 12.36 1.23 -15.25
C GLY A 63 12.80 1.81 -16.59
N GLY A 64 12.01 2.71 -17.17
CA GLY A 64 12.17 3.23 -18.51
C GLY A 64 11.71 2.23 -19.58
N LEU A 65 12.14 2.46 -20.81
CA LEU A 65 11.82 1.63 -21.97
C LEU A 65 12.95 0.62 -22.23
N THR A 66 12.61 -0.61 -22.62
CA THR A 66 13.59 -1.64 -22.99
C THR A 66 13.39 -2.19 -24.39
N GLY A 67 14.51 -2.58 -25.02
CA GLY A 67 14.58 -3.21 -26.34
C GLY A 67 14.14 -2.33 -27.52
N ASP A 68 14.24 -2.89 -28.73
CA ASP A 68 13.87 -2.20 -29.98
C ASP A 68 12.36 -1.88 -30.05
N SER A 69 11.54 -2.70 -29.40
CA SER A 69 10.08 -2.51 -29.31
C SER A 69 9.65 -1.47 -28.26
N ARG A 70 10.61 -0.83 -27.56
CA ARG A 70 10.35 0.23 -26.55
C ARG A 70 9.26 -0.15 -25.55
N LEU A 71 9.39 -1.34 -24.96
CA LEU A 71 8.41 -1.83 -24.01
C LEU A 71 8.59 -1.11 -22.67
N PRO A 72 7.51 -0.59 -22.04
CA PRO A 72 7.61 0.01 -20.73
C PRO A 72 8.01 -1.04 -19.69
N THR A 73 8.93 -0.68 -18.82
CA THR A 73 9.42 -1.54 -17.74
C THR A 73 9.27 -0.85 -16.40
N VAL A 74 9.10 -1.66 -15.35
CA VAL A 74 9.20 -1.19 -13.97
C VAL A 74 10.34 -1.88 -13.27
N LYS A 75 10.95 -1.19 -12.32
CA LYS A 75 11.89 -1.78 -11.37
C LYS A 75 11.12 -2.07 -10.08
N VAL A 76 11.21 -3.31 -9.62
CA VAL A 76 10.66 -3.76 -8.35
C VAL A 76 11.83 -4.06 -7.42
N ALA A 77 11.94 -3.36 -6.30
CA ALA A 77 13.01 -3.58 -5.32
C ALA A 77 12.88 -4.97 -4.66
N ALA A 78 13.99 -5.51 -4.17
CA ALA A 78 13.95 -6.71 -3.32
C ALA A 78 13.06 -6.49 -2.09
N GLY A 79 12.40 -7.53 -1.59
CA GLY A 79 11.53 -7.40 -0.43
C GLY A 79 10.71 -8.65 -0.11
N LEU A 80 9.80 -8.50 0.84
CA LEU A 80 8.97 -9.56 1.38
C LEU A 80 7.52 -9.09 1.54
N ALA A 81 6.59 -9.95 1.15
CA ALA A 81 5.15 -9.79 1.36
C ALA A 81 4.53 -11.08 1.91
N ILE A 82 3.33 -10.95 2.45
CA ILE A 82 2.47 -12.07 2.86
C ILE A 82 1.14 -11.90 2.13
N ASN A 83 0.67 -12.93 1.45
CA ASN A 83 -0.65 -12.90 0.78
C ASN A 83 -1.77 -13.30 1.75
N ARG A 84 -3.02 -13.22 1.29
CA ARG A 84 -4.19 -13.53 2.15
C ARG A 84 -4.39 -15.01 2.45
N LEU A 85 -3.60 -15.87 1.80
CA LEU A 85 -3.48 -17.29 2.14
C LEU A 85 -2.39 -17.54 3.20
N GLY A 86 -1.73 -16.49 3.69
CA GLY A 86 -0.64 -16.58 4.67
C GLY A 86 0.71 -17.01 4.07
N GLN A 87 0.84 -17.07 2.74
CA GLN A 87 2.07 -17.50 2.09
C GLN A 87 3.07 -16.33 2.02
N THR A 88 4.34 -16.62 2.33
CA THR A 88 5.43 -15.64 2.23
C THR A 88 5.93 -15.53 0.79
N LEU A 89 5.92 -14.32 0.24
CA LEU A 89 6.38 -14.00 -1.11
C LEU A 89 7.66 -13.16 -1.03
N ARG A 90 8.80 -13.75 -1.39
CA ARG A 90 10.10 -13.07 -1.29
C ARG A 90 10.73 -12.85 -2.66
N LEU A 91 11.08 -11.60 -2.93
CA LEU A 91 11.94 -11.23 -4.05
C LEU A 91 13.33 -10.89 -3.48
N THR A 92 14.33 -11.72 -3.75
CA THR A 92 15.66 -11.61 -3.13
C THR A 92 16.53 -10.50 -3.73
N GLN A 93 16.29 -10.14 -4.99
CA GLN A 93 17.04 -9.12 -5.73
C GLN A 93 16.08 -8.21 -6.48
N ALA A 94 16.46 -6.97 -6.71
CA ALA A 94 15.64 -6.07 -7.52
C ALA A 94 15.47 -6.65 -8.93
N ALA A 95 14.24 -6.61 -9.44
CA ALA A 95 13.89 -7.14 -10.76
C ALA A 95 13.42 -6.00 -11.67
N GLN A 96 13.87 -6.00 -12.91
CA GLN A 96 13.30 -5.16 -13.96
C GLN A 96 12.32 -6.00 -14.76
N VAL A 97 11.06 -5.55 -14.80
CA VAL A 97 9.96 -6.31 -15.39
C VAL A 97 9.35 -5.52 -16.53
N ALA A 98 9.34 -6.13 -17.72
CA ALA A 98 8.62 -5.60 -18.86
C ALA A 98 7.12 -5.78 -18.65
N LEU A 99 6.35 -4.72 -18.88
CA LEU A 99 4.89 -4.71 -18.71
C LEU A 99 4.15 -5.27 -19.93
N ALA A 100 4.86 -5.95 -20.83
CA ALA A 100 4.30 -6.60 -22.01
C ALA A 100 3.92 -8.06 -21.71
N ARG A 101 3.03 -8.62 -22.53
CA ARG A 101 2.60 -10.02 -22.38
C ARG A 101 3.79 -10.97 -22.61
N GLY A 102 4.30 -11.57 -21.55
CA GLY A 102 5.03 -12.82 -21.63
C GLY A 102 4.00 -13.96 -21.66
N GLY A 103 3.72 -14.50 -22.84
CA GLY A 103 2.96 -15.75 -22.98
C GLY A 103 3.79 -16.91 -22.44
N GLY A 104 3.87 -17.05 -21.12
CA GLY A 104 4.45 -18.21 -20.48
C GLY A 104 3.43 -19.34 -20.55
N ALA A 105 3.59 -20.23 -21.54
CA ALA A 105 2.91 -21.51 -21.52
C ALA A 105 3.23 -22.19 -20.18
N SER A 106 2.22 -22.30 -19.32
CA SER A 106 2.30 -23.20 -18.19
C SER A 106 2.32 -24.60 -18.78
N ALA A 107 3.50 -25.22 -18.81
CA ALA A 107 3.58 -26.65 -19.01
C ALA A 107 2.94 -27.30 -17.78
N SER A 108 1.62 -27.50 -17.84
CA SER A 108 0.89 -28.39 -16.96
C SER A 108 1.36 -29.81 -17.25
N GLY A 109 2.50 -30.18 -16.68
CA GLY A 109 2.91 -31.58 -16.60
C GLY A 109 2.34 -32.15 -15.30
N ASP A 110 1.43 -33.12 -15.41
CA ASP A 110 0.74 -33.92 -14.37
C ASP A 110 1.68 -34.71 -13.41
N CYS A 111 2.91 -34.24 -13.23
CA CYS A 111 4.00 -34.93 -12.54
C CYS A 111 4.34 -34.33 -11.16
N LEU A 112 3.63 -33.30 -10.70
CA LEU A 112 3.96 -32.60 -9.46
C LEU A 112 3.03 -33.02 -8.32
N PHE A 113 3.61 -33.34 -7.17
CA PHE A 113 2.91 -33.36 -5.88
C PHE A 113 2.82 -31.91 -5.35
N GLY A 114 2.01 -31.07 -5.98
CA GLY A 114 1.94 -29.63 -5.67
C GLY A 114 0.55 -29.04 -5.81
N ASP A 115 0.21 -28.14 -4.90
CA ASP A 115 -1.08 -27.42 -4.83
C ASP A 115 -1.12 -26.17 -5.72
N CYS A 116 0.02 -25.75 -6.29
CA CYS A 116 0.09 -24.55 -7.11
C CYS A 116 -0.22 -24.86 -8.57
N ALA A 117 -1.53 -24.89 -8.90
CA ALA A 117 -1.92 -24.59 -10.27
C ALA A 117 -1.37 -23.18 -10.61
N PRO A 118 -0.64 -23.01 -11.73
CA PRO A 118 -0.12 -21.71 -12.10
C PRO A 118 -1.30 -20.73 -12.21
N VAL A 119 -1.24 -19.64 -11.44
CA VAL A 119 -2.27 -18.60 -11.51
C VAL A 119 -2.28 -18.07 -12.93
N LEU A 120 -3.41 -18.22 -13.62
CA LEU A 120 -3.58 -17.78 -15.00
C LEU A 120 -3.10 -16.32 -15.13
N GLY A 121 -2.21 -16.10 -16.10
CA GLY A 121 -1.60 -14.80 -16.35
C GLY A 121 -2.68 -13.71 -16.47
N GLY A 122 -2.42 -12.55 -15.86
CA GLY A 122 -3.32 -11.40 -15.99
C GLY A 122 -3.51 -11.06 -17.46
N THR A 123 -4.76 -10.88 -17.89
CA THR A 123 -5.11 -10.47 -19.25
C THR A 123 -4.75 -9.01 -19.45
N TYR A 124 -3.47 -8.72 -19.70
CA TYR A 124 -3.08 -7.44 -20.27
C TYR A 124 -3.57 -7.37 -21.73
N VAL A 125 -4.33 -6.33 -22.04
CA VAL A 125 -4.58 -5.84 -23.39
C VAL A 125 -3.67 -4.62 -23.54
N ALA A 126 -2.79 -4.61 -24.54
CA ALA A 126 -2.00 -3.43 -24.86
C ALA A 126 -2.94 -2.24 -25.09
N GLY A 127 -2.89 -1.23 -24.21
CA GLY A 127 -3.82 -0.12 -24.28
C GLY A 127 -3.67 0.89 -23.15
N ALA A 128 -4.13 2.11 -23.41
CA ALA A 128 -4.33 3.13 -22.38
C ALA A 128 -5.28 2.60 -21.29
N GLY A 129 -5.03 2.99 -20.04
CA GLY A 129 -5.85 2.55 -18.91
C GLY A 129 -5.09 2.52 -17.59
N VAL A 130 -5.78 2.03 -16.56
CA VAL A 130 -5.23 1.87 -15.21
C VAL A 130 -5.01 0.40 -14.94
N TYR A 131 -3.89 0.07 -14.32
CA TYR A 131 -3.51 -1.31 -14.01
C TYR A 131 -3.00 -1.43 -12.57
N ILE A 132 -3.19 -2.59 -11.96
CA ILE A 132 -2.63 -2.96 -10.67
C ILE A 132 -1.53 -3.98 -10.91
N LEU A 133 -0.30 -3.65 -10.50
CA LEU A 133 0.80 -4.60 -10.43
C LEU A 133 0.71 -5.37 -9.12
N THR A 134 0.76 -6.70 -9.23
CA THR A 134 0.61 -7.63 -8.11
C THR A 134 1.75 -8.64 -8.08
N LEU A 135 2.07 -9.13 -6.89
CA LEU A 135 3.00 -10.21 -6.65
C LEU A 135 2.24 -11.47 -6.24
N ALA A 136 2.51 -12.60 -6.88
CA ALA A 136 1.85 -13.88 -6.61
C ALA A 136 2.89 -15.00 -6.47
N PRO A 137 2.58 -16.11 -5.77
CA PRO A 137 3.45 -17.27 -5.74
C PRO A 137 3.61 -17.88 -7.14
N ALA A 138 4.80 -18.43 -7.39
CA ALA A 138 5.11 -19.21 -8.59
C ALA A 138 6.07 -20.35 -8.23
N GLU A 139 6.08 -21.40 -9.04
CA GLU A 139 7.02 -22.51 -8.91
C GLU A 139 7.71 -22.77 -10.23
N ALA A 140 8.99 -23.11 -10.18
CA ALA A 140 9.78 -23.50 -11.35
C ALA A 140 10.48 -24.84 -11.11
N ARG A 141 10.59 -25.65 -12.16
CA ARG A 141 11.35 -26.91 -12.15
C ARG A 141 12.82 -26.62 -12.44
N ALA A 142 13.72 -27.24 -11.68
CA ALA A 142 15.16 -27.11 -11.87
C ALA A 142 15.82 -28.50 -11.85
N GLY A 143 16.64 -28.77 -12.87
CA GLY A 143 17.41 -30.00 -12.99
C GLY A 143 16.59 -31.24 -13.36
N SER A 144 17.32 -32.34 -13.60
CA SER A 144 16.75 -33.67 -13.84
C SER A 144 17.39 -34.68 -12.90
N ALA A 145 16.56 -35.39 -12.14
CA ALA A 145 17.01 -36.46 -11.25
C ALA A 145 17.41 -37.71 -12.06
N PRO A 146 18.46 -38.44 -11.65
CA PRO A 146 18.80 -39.72 -12.25
C PRO A 146 17.68 -40.73 -12.00
N THR A 147 17.25 -41.44 -13.05
CA THR A 147 16.22 -42.48 -12.96
C THR A 147 16.85 -43.85 -13.18
N ASN A 148 16.42 -44.84 -12.39
CA ASN A 148 16.73 -46.23 -12.69
C ASN A 148 15.80 -46.62 -13.85
N GLY A 149 16.33 -46.79 -15.06
CA GLY A 149 15.59 -47.01 -16.32
C GLY A 149 14.78 -48.31 -16.43
N LEU A 150 14.24 -48.80 -15.31
CA LEU A 150 13.39 -49.97 -15.18
C LEU A 150 11.92 -49.68 -15.54
N ASP A 151 11.53 -48.40 -15.63
CA ASP A 151 10.19 -47.97 -16.03
C ASP A 151 10.30 -46.73 -16.95
N PRO A 152 10.26 -46.92 -18.28
CA PRO A 152 10.43 -45.83 -19.25
C PRO A 152 9.25 -44.84 -19.26
N ASP A 153 8.10 -45.21 -18.72
CA ASP A 153 6.91 -44.34 -18.69
C ASP A 153 6.96 -43.33 -17.52
N ASN A 154 7.67 -43.65 -16.43
CA ASN A 154 7.85 -42.76 -15.26
C ASN A 154 8.94 -41.67 -15.41
N VAL A 155 9.74 -41.73 -16.48
CA VAL A 155 10.85 -40.79 -16.72
C VAL A 155 10.35 -39.36 -16.96
N ARG A 156 9.07 -39.19 -17.33
CA ARG A 156 8.44 -37.88 -17.60
C ARG A 156 8.39 -36.95 -16.38
N CYS A 157 8.53 -37.50 -15.16
CA CYS A 157 8.45 -36.76 -13.91
C CYS A 157 9.81 -36.60 -13.20
N ASN A 158 10.93 -36.77 -13.92
CA ASN A 158 12.29 -36.76 -13.35
C ASN A 158 12.81 -35.38 -12.92
N THR A 159 11.97 -34.48 -12.40
CA THR A 159 12.42 -33.18 -11.90
C THR A 159 13.26 -33.36 -10.63
N ASP A 160 14.45 -32.75 -10.58
CA ASP A 160 15.34 -32.84 -9.41
C ASP A 160 14.85 -31.96 -8.26
N VAL A 161 14.58 -30.67 -8.56
CA VAL A 161 14.18 -29.68 -7.56
C VAL A 161 12.99 -28.85 -8.06
N VAL A 162 12.06 -28.56 -7.16
CA VAL A 162 11.03 -27.53 -7.35
C VAL A 162 11.45 -26.29 -6.56
N VAL A 163 11.60 -25.17 -7.26
CA VAL A 163 12.00 -23.89 -6.70
C VAL A 163 10.76 -23.03 -6.49
N SER A 164 10.46 -22.71 -5.24
CA SER A 164 9.45 -21.71 -4.90
C SER A 164 9.97 -20.32 -5.24
N GLY A 165 9.15 -19.54 -5.94
CA GLY A 165 9.46 -18.18 -6.35
C GLY A 165 8.22 -17.31 -6.36
N VAL A 166 8.33 -16.19 -7.05
CA VAL A 166 7.26 -15.21 -7.20
C VAL A 166 7.11 -14.83 -8.67
N GLN A 167 5.90 -14.49 -9.07
CA GLN A 167 5.60 -13.92 -10.37
C GLN A 167 4.91 -12.57 -10.19
N LEU A 168 5.17 -11.65 -11.11
CA LEU A 168 4.51 -10.35 -11.17
C LEU A 168 3.39 -10.42 -12.20
N ARG A 169 2.19 -10.00 -11.81
CA ARG A 169 1.01 -9.96 -12.69
C ARG A 169 0.50 -8.53 -12.80
N LEU A 170 0.09 -8.16 -14.00
CA LEU A 170 -0.53 -6.87 -14.28
C LEU A 170 -2.03 -7.09 -14.54
N LEU A 171 -2.87 -6.51 -13.69
CA LEU A 171 -4.33 -6.64 -13.76
C LEU A 171 -4.92 -5.32 -14.25
N ALA A 172 -5.71 -5.36 -15.33
CA ALA A 172 -6.39 -4.17 -15.85
C ALA A 172 -7.57 -3.80 -14.94
N VAL A 173 -7.65 -2.53 -14.55
CA VAL A 173 -8.81 -2.00 -13.82
C VAL A 173 -9.92 -1.70 -14.83
N PRO A 174 -11.09 -2.34 -14.72
CA PRO A 174 -12.20 -2.08 -15.62
C PRO A 174 -12.66 -0.61 -15.53
N PRO A 175 -12.99 0.05 -16.66
CA PRO A 175 -13.54 1.40 -16.65
C PRO A 175 -14.83 1.54 -15.82
N SER A 176 -15.60 0.46 -15.67
CA SER A 176 -16.80 0.42 -14.82
C SER A 176 -16.51 0.64 -13.33
N LEU A 177 -15.28 0.39 -12.87
CA LEU A 177 -14.84 0.69 -11.51
C LEU A 177 -14.33 2.13 -11.34
N LEU A 178 -14.19 2.87 -12.45
CA LEU A 178 -13.67 4.24 -12.51
C LEU A 178 -14.70 5.25 -13.05
N PRO A 179 -16.00 5.19 -12.67
CA PRO A 179 -17.00 6.12 -13.17
C PRO A 179 -16.65 7.56 -12.75
N GLY A 180 -16.71 8.47 -13.71
CA GLY A 180 -16.50 9.90 -13.49
C GLY A 180 -15.04 10.34 -13.38
N LEU A 181 -14.06 9.44 -13.53
CA LEU A 181 -12.65 9.82 -13.58
C LEU A 181 -12.17 9.95 -15.03
N SER A 182 -11.53 11.07 -15.38
CA SER A 182 -10.86 11.25 -16.67
C SER A 182 -9.36 11.40 -16.49
N ALA A 183 -8.58 10.72 -17.35
CA ALA A 183 -7.12 10.84 -17.35
C ALA A 183 -6.63 12.25 -17.74
N ALA A 184 -7.52 13.10 -18.27
CA ALA A 184 -7.23 14.51 -18.55
C ALA A 184 -7.38 15.42 -17.32
N ASP A 185 -8.02 14.94 -16.25
CA ASP A 185 -8.28 15.76 -15.07
C ASP A 185 -6.98 15.96 -14.26
N PRO A 186 -6.71 17.18 -13.78
CA PRO A 186 -5.48 17.48 -13.03
C PRO A 186 -5.39 16.73 -11.69
N ASP A 187 -6.53 16.32 -11.11
CA ASP A 187 -6.60 15.55 -9.87
C ASP A 187 -6.72 14.03 -10.11
N TYR A 188 -6.58 13.56 -11.35
CA TYR A 188 -6.83 12.15 -11.73
C TYR A 188 -6.08 11.14 -10.85
N ARG A 189 -4.80 11.39 -10.55
CA ARG A 189 -4.01 10.55 -9.64
C ARG A 189 -4.57 10.53 -8.23
N ASN A 190 -4.99 11.69 -7.71
CA ASN A 190 -5.58 11.80 -6.39
C ASN A 190 -6.93 11.08 -6.34
N ALA A 191 -7.82 11.32 -7.30
CA ALA A 191 -9.12 10.67 -7.38
C ALA A 191 -9.00 9.13 -7.48
N LEU A 192 -8.04 8.62 -8.26
CA LEU A 192 -7.73 7.19 -8.34
C LEU A 192 -7.24 6.63 -7.00
N ALA A 193 -6.31 7.31 -6.33
CA ALA A 193 -5.81 6.87 -5.04
C ALA A 193 -6.94 6.79 -4.00
N TYR A 194 -7.83 7.78 -3.96
CA TYR A 194 -8.97 7.79 -3.04
C TYR A 194 -10.03 6.74 -3.38
N ARG A 195 -10.17 6.34 -4.65
CA ARG A 195 -10.94 5.15 -5.00
C ARG A 195 -10.30 3.87 -4.44
N ALA A 196 -8.97 3.78 -4.45
CA ALA A 196 -8.23 2.63 -3.92
C ALA A 196 -8.12 2.60 -2.38
N PHE A 197 -8.25 3.74 -1.72
CA PHE A 197 -8.36 3.79 -0.26
C PHE A 197 -9.75 3.40 0.26
N GLY A 198 -10.77 3.54 -0.60
CA GLY A 198 -12.16 3.62 -0.18
C GLY A 198 -12.43 4.98 0.47
N THR A 199 -13.55 5.61 0.12
CA THR A 199 -13.97 6.86 0.78
C THR A 199 -14.27 6.56 2.23
N GLY A 200 -14.89 5.40 2.45
CA GLY A 200 -14.92 4.53 3.60
C GLY A 200 -15.30 5.10 4.98
N VAL A 201 -15.54 6.39 5.04
CA VAL A 201 -16.64 6.91 5.81
C VAL A 201 -17.69 7.12 4.74
N THR A 202 -18.57 6.13 4.54
CA THR A 202 -19.82 6.42 3.84
C THR A 202 -20.50 7.56 4.63
N THR A 203 -21.29 8.40 3.96
CA THR A 203 -22.09 9.42 4.65
C THR A 203 -22.92 8.84 5.80
N ASP A 204 -23.20 7.54 5.74
CA ASP A 204 -24.00 6.79 6.69
C ASP A 204 -23.18 6.19 7.85
N TRP A 205 -21.84 6.19 7.79
CA TRP A 205 -21.01 5.66 8.88
C TRP A 205 -21.09 6.51 10.15
N THR A 206 -21.25 7.83 10.02
CA THR A 206 -21.55 8.69 11.17
C THR A 206 -22.98 8.48 11.69
N ALA A 207 -23.88 7.94 10.86
CA ALA A 207 -25.25 7.60 11.25
C ALA A 207 -25.33 6.23 11.96
N ASP A 208 -24.40 5.30 11.70
CA ASP A 208 -24.29 4.01 12.37
C ASP A 208 -22.84 3.61 12.69
N LEU A 209 -22.32 4.13 13.81
CA LEU A 209 -20.97 3.84 14.31
C LEU A 209 -20.77 2.39 14.76
N LEU A 210 -21.86 1.67 15.05
CA LEU A 210 -21.85 0.26 15.47
C LEU A 210 -22.16 -0.70 14.33
N GLY A 211 -22.45 -0.16 13.13
CA GLY A 211 -22.68 -0.91 11.92
C GLY A 211 -21.48 -1.81 11.61
N ALA A 212 -21.71 -3.11 11.64
CA ALA A 212 -20.67 -4.13 11.58
C ALA A 212 -20.11 -4.37 10.16
N THR A 213 -20.40 -3.52 9.17
CA THR A 213 -19.88 -3.72 7.80
C THR A 213 -18.49 -3.11 7.67
N PRO A 214 -17.44 -3.94 7.47
CA PRO A 214 -16.12 -3.43 7.17
C PRO A 214 -16.17 -2.58 5.91
N ARG A 215 -15.29 -1.57 5.85
CA ARG A 215 -15.01 -0.66 4.71
C ARG A 215 -14.65 -1.45 3.43
N ALA A 216 -15.59 -2.13 2.78
CA ALA A 216 -15.34 -3.02 1.62
C ALA A 216 -15.60 -2.31 0.28
N ASP A 217 -15.59 -0.98 0.29
CA ASP A 217 -15.87 -0.11 -0.84
C ASP A 217 -14.62 0.29 -1.64
N ASP A 218 -13.45 -0.27 -1.29
CA ASP A 218 -12.19 0.09 -1.95
C ASP A 218 -12.00 -0.64 -3.29
N LEU A 219 -11.18 -0.03 -4.16
CA LEU A 219 -10.88 -0.58 -5.48
C LEU A 219 -10.28 -1.99 -5.40
N THR A 220 -9.48 -2.28 -4.37
CA THR A 220 -8.80 -3.57 -4.23
C THR A 220 -9.81 -4.69 -3.96
N ASP A 221 -10.82 -4.45 -3.13
CA ASP A 221 -11.90 -5.41 -2.90
C ASP A 221 -12.78 -5.58 -4.15
N ALA A 222 -13.12 -4.48 -4.83
CA ALA A 222 -13.87 -4.55 -6.09
C ALA A 222 -13.13 -5.35 -7.17
N MET A 223 -11.80 -5.21 -7.25
CA MET A 223 -10.94 -5.93 -8.19
C MET A 223 -10.89 -7.44 -7.96
N ARG A 224 -11.37 -7.95 -6.82
CA ARG A 224 -11.51 -9.40 -6.59
C ARG A 224 -12.41 -10.08 -7.61
N ARG A 225 -13.45 -9.35 -8.06
CA ARG A 225 -14.36 -9.82 -9.12
C ARG A 225 -13.72 -9.80 -10.52
N PHE A 226 -12.54 -9.21 -10.64
CA PHE A 226 -11.82 -8.98 -11.89
C PHE A 226 -10.40 -9.59 -11.88
N GLY A 227 -10.19 -10.63 -11.06
CA GLY A 227 -9.00 -11.49 -11.14
C GLY A 227 -7.91 -11.22 -10.09
N LEU A 228 -8.14 -10.30 -9.14
CA LEU A 228 -7.31 -10.19 -7.94
C LEU A 228 -7.69 -11.27 -6.94
N GLY A 229 -6.87 -12.33 -6.84
CA GLY A 229 -7.10 -13.44 -5.92
C GLY A 229 -6.46 -13.24 -4.55
N ASP A 230 -6.73 -14.16 -3.62
CA ASP A 230 -6.09 -14.15 -2.28
C ASP A 230 -4.60 -14.49 -2.33
N ALA A 231 -4.12 -15.07 -3.43
CA ALA A 231 -2.72 -15.34 -3.66
C ALA A 231 -1.92 -14.08 -4.08
N ASP A 232 -2.61 -13.02 -4.50
CA ASP A 232 -2.01 -11.79 -5.03
C ASP A 232 -1.78 -10.75 -3.92
N VAL A 233 -0.62 -10.08 -3.96
CA VAL A 233 -0.31 -8.90 -3.15
C VAL A 233 -0.17 -7.67 -4.05
N PRO A 234 -1.07 -6.67 -3.94
CA PRO A 234 -0.95 -5.42 -4.69
C PRO A 234 0.31 -4.63 -4.31
N LEU A 235 1.07 -4.20 -5.32
CA LEU A 235 2.30 -3.42 -5.13
C LEU A 235 2.15 -1.96 -5.56
N ALA A 236 1.54 -1.72 -6.73
CA ALA A 236 1.35 -0.38 -7.26
C ALA A 236 0.21 -0.27 -8.27
N LEU A 237 -0.34 0.92 -8.39
CA LEU A 237 -1.24 1.32 -9.47
C LEU A 237 -0.43 2.05 -10.55
N LEU A 238 -0.67 1.71 -11.81
CA LEU A 238 0.00 2.25 -12.98
C LEU A 238 -1.04 2.85 -13.90
N ALA A 239 -0.84 4.11 -14.31
CA ALA A 239 -1.71 4.78 -15.26
C ALA A 239 -0.99 4.99 -16.60
N PHE A 240 -1.64 4.59 -17.68
CA PHE A 240 -1.17 4.74 -19.05
C PHE A 240 -2.11 5.62 -19.86
N THR A 241 -1.59 6.67 -20.48
CA THR A 241 -2.31 7.50 -21.47
C THR A 241 -2.31 6.85 -22.85
N ARG A 242 -1.26 6.07 -23.16
CA ARG A 242 -1.10 5.27 -24.40
C ARG A 242 -0.35 3.97 -24.07
N ALA A 243 -0.26 3.06 -25.03
CA ALA A 243 0.32 1.72 -24.83
C ALA A 243 1.75 1.69 -24.23
N THR A 244 2.55 2.75 -24.41
CA THR A 244 3.93 2.85 -23.89
C THR A 244 4.15 4.07 -23.02
N ASP A 245 3.12 4.89 -22.79
CA ASP A 245 3.23 6.19 -22.14
C ASP A 245 2.73 6.06 -20.70
N LEU A 246 3.66 5.70 -19.81
CA LEU A 246 3.41 5.55 -18.38
C LEU A 246 3.34 6.94 -17.74
N THR A 247 2.15 7.35 -17.32
CA THR A 247 1.89 8.69 -16.79
C THR A 247 2.37 8.81 -15.35
N PHE A 248 2.06 7.82 -14.51
CA PHE A 248 2.55 7.78 -13.13
C PHE A 248 2.49 6.35 -12.57
N ILE A 249 3.26 6.15 -11.50
CA ILE A 249 3.20 4.98 -10.62
C ILE A 249 2.77 5.46 -9.24
N ASP A 250 1.73 4.85 -8.69
CA ASP A 250 1.25 5.12 -7.33
C ASP A 250 1.26 3.84 -6.50
N ALA A 251 2.37 3.62 -5.78
CA ALA A 251 2.52 2.47 -4.89
C ALA A 251 1.51 2.52 -3.73
N TRP A 252 1.36 3.68 -3.09
CA TRP A 252 0.63 3.82 -1.84
C TRP A 252 -0.88 3.68 -2.01
N SER A 253 -1.43 3.96 -3.19
CA SER A 253 -2.86 3.76 -3.49
C SER A 253 -3.35 2.34 -3.14
N VAL A 254 -2.58 1.29 -3.45
CA VAL A 254 -2.97 -0.13 -3.28
C VAL A 254 -2.08 -0.90 -2.30
N ARG A 255 -0.82 -0.50 -2.09
CA ARG A 255 0.11 -1.15 -1.16
C ARG A 255 -0.35 -0.93 0.28
N ARG A 256 -0.35 -1.99 1.09
CA ARG A 256 -0.63 -1.91 2.54
C ARG A 256 0.49 -2.58 3.34
N PRO A 257 0.84 -2.04 4.52
CA PRO A 257 1.67 -2.76 5.48
C PRO A 257 0.90 -3.99 5.99
N LEU A 258 1.65 -4.96 6.54
CA LEU A 258 1.06 -6.09 7.25
C LEU A 258 0.17 -5.59 8.39
N ALA A 259 -1.06 -6.08 8.43
CA ALA A 259 -2.01 -5.80 9.51
C ALA A 259 -2.75 -7.09 9.86
N ALA A 260 -2.64 -7.49 11.12
CA ALA A 260 -3.40 -8.64 11.62
C ALA A 260 -4.90 -8.42 11.40
N ALA A 261 -5.60 -9.48 11.00
CA ALA A 261 -7.06 -9.44 10.93
C ALA A 261 -7.61 -9.14 12.33
N ASP A 262 -8.48 -8.14 12.44
CA ASP A 262 -9.22 -7.85 13.66
C ASP A 262 -10.57 -8.59 13.60
N PRO A 263 -10.75 -9.69 14.37
CA PRO A 263 -11.99 -10.47 14.34
C PRO A 263 -13.14 -9.80 15.13
N GLY A 264 -12.90 -8.65 15.77
CA GLY A 264 -13.88 -8.00 16.64
C GLY A 264 -14.99 -7.23 15.90
N GLY A 265 -16.16 -7.13 16.53
CA GLY A 265 -17.33 -6.41 15.98
C GLY A 265 -17.17 -4.88 15.84
N LEU A 266 -16.06 -4.31 16.33
CA LEU A 266 -15.73 -2.87 16.22
C LEU A 266 -14.60 -2.61 15.22
N ALA A 267 -14.36 -3.53 14.28
CA ALA A 267 -13.30 -3.42 13.27
C ALA A 267 -13.35 -2.10 12.46
N THR A 268 -14.52 -1.45 12.35
CA THR A 268 -14.71 -0.16 11.69
C THR A 268 -14.19 1.04 12.50
N LEU A 269 -14.13 0.94 13.83
CA LEU A 269 -13.67 1.99 14.74
C LEU A 269 -12.20 1.81 15.16
N ALA A 270 -11.81 0.59 15.52
CA ALA A 270 -10.52 0.29 16.14
C ALA A 270 -9.58 -0.57 15.28
N GLY A 271 -10.03 -1.01 14.09
CA GLY A 271 -9.29 -1.96 13.27
C GLY A 271 -7.96 -1.41 12.76
N ALA A 272 -6.92 -2.27 12.76
CA ALA A 272 -5.58 -1.95 12.27
C ALA A 272 -5.56 -1.43 10.83
N ARG A 273 -6.53 -1.86 10.02
CA ARG A 273 -6.72 -1.40 8.63
C ARG A 273 -6.90 0.11 8.52
N ARG A 274 -7.52 0.77 9.51
CA ARG A 274 -7.75 2.22 9.48
C ARG A 274 -6.44 2.99 9.47
N VAL A 275 -5.54 2.64 10.40
CA VAL A 275 -4.21 3.23 10.51
C VAL A 275 -3.40 2.95 9.23
N ALA A 276 -3.45 1.72 8.71
CA ALA A 276 -2.76 1.34 7.48
C ALA A 276 -3.21 2.18 6.27
N VAL A 277 -4.52 2.42 6.12
CA VAL A 277 -5.07 3.27 5.05
C VAL A 277 -4.67 4.74 5.26
N GLY A 278 -4.72 5.27 6.49
CA GLY A 278 -4.28 6.64 6.76
C GLY A 278 -2.79 6.86 6.48
N GLN A 279 -1.94 5.87 6.80
CA GLN A 279 -0.52 5.89 6.42
C GLN A 279 -0.35 5.91 4.91
N ALA A 280 -1.13 5.10 4.20
CA ALA A 280 -1.12 5.06 2.75
C ALA A 280 -1.57 6.39 2.14
N MET A 281 -2.65 7.02 2.64
CA MET A 281 -3.10 8.37 2.24
C MET A 281 -2.01 9.42 2.46
N PHE A 282 -1.39 9.44 3.64
CA PHE A 282 -0.30 10.38 3.95
C PHE A 282 0.88 10.19 3.00
N ARG A 283 1.35 8.95 2.81
CA ARG A 283 2.51 8.67 1.95
C ARG A 283 2.22 8.90 0.47
N GLN A 284 1.00 8.63 0.02
CA GLN A 284 0.56 8.94 -1.34
C GLN A 284 0.61 10.44 -1.60
N PHE A 285 0.07 11.23 -0.67
CA PHE A 285 0.12 12.69 -0.77
C PHE A 285 1.57 13.21 -0.75
N GLN A 286 2.41 12.73 0.18
CA GLN A 286 3.82 13.13 0.23
C GLN A 286 4.58 12.78 -1.06
N GLY A 287 4.33 11.59 -1.63
CA GLY A 287 4.89 11.21 -2.92
C GLY A 287 4.42 12.12 -4.06
N HIS A 288 3.12 12.43 -4.12
CA HIS A 288 2.58 13.33 -5.13
C HIS A 288 3.16 14.75 -5.01
N ILE A 289 3.31 15.27 -3.79
CA ILE A 289 3.97 16.56 -3.54
C ILE A 289 5.45 16.52 -3.97
N ALA A 290 6.17 15.46 -3.67
CA ALA A 290 7.58 15.31 -4.08
C ALA A 290 7.70 15.36 -5.61
N ASP A 291 6.83 14.63 -6.32
CA ASP A 291 6.78 14.62 -7.80
C ASP A 291 6.47 16.02 -8.37
N LEU A 292 5.58 16.78 -7.72
CA LEU A 292 5.24 18.15 -8.12
C LEU A 292 6.37 19.17 -7.85
N THR A 293 7.08 19.03 -6.73
CA THR A 293 8.17 19.96 -6.40
C THR A 293 9.40 19.81 -7.30
N GLY A 294 9.60 18.61 -7.84
CA GLY A 294 10.75 18.28 -8.66
C GLY A 294 12.10 18.65 -8.02
N PRO A 295 13.17 18.77 -8.82
CA PRO A 295 14.50 19.14 -8.33
C PRO A 295 14.59 20.59 -7.80
N GLY A 296 13.63 21.44 -8.18
CA GLY A 296 13.61 22.86 -7.82
C GLY A 296 13.05 23.15 -6.41
N GLY A 297 12.49 22.15 -5.74
CA GLY A 297 12.08 22.22 -4.33
C GLY A 297 10.87 23.12 -4.03
N GLY A 298 10.18 23.63 -5.05
CA GLY A 298 9.02 24.52 -4.90
C GLY A 298 7.81 23.99 -5.64
N LEU A 299 6.60 24.24 -5.10
CA LEU A 299 5.33 23.79 -5.69
C LEU A 299 4.84 24.64 -6.88
N GLY A 300 5.54 25.72 -7.23
CA GLY A 300 5.13 26.61 -8.31
C GLY A 300 3.73 27.19 -8.10
N ALA A 301 2.88 27.13 -9.14
CA ALA A 301 1.50 27.61 -9.13
C ALA A 301 0.46 26.54 -8.74
N ALA A 302 0.90 25.39 -8.22
CA ALA A 302 0.02 24.31 -7.79
C ALA A 302 -0.90 24.77 -6.65
N THR A 303 -2.20 24.54 -6.80
CA THR A 303 -3.21 24.75 -5.75
C THR A 303 -3.84 23.42 -5.35
N ALA A 304 -4.22 23.30 -4.08
CA ALA A 304 -4.93 22.15 -3.53
C ALA A 304 -6.24 21.92 -4.29
N THR A 305 -7.02 22.98 -4.51
CA THR A 305 -8.30 22.97 -5.22
C THR A 305 -8.20 22.58 -6.70
N GLY A 306 -7.02 22.76 -7.32
CA GLY A 306 -6.79 22.38 -8.71
C GLY A 306 -6.29 20.96 -8.91
N LEU A 307 -5.57 20.38 -7.93
CA LEU A 307 -4.85 19.11 -8.09
C LEU A 307 -5.34 17.99 -7.17
N PHE A 308 -6.18 18.31 -6.19
CA PHE A 308 -6.63 17.37 -5.18
C PHE A 308 -8.13 17.54 -4.91
N GLY A 309 -8.93 16.52 -5.23
CA GLY A 309 -10.30 16.41 -4.72
C GLY A 309 -10.33 16.05 -3.23
N HIS A 310 -9.30 15.35 -2.74
CA HIS A 310 -9.16 14.97 -1.34
C HIS A 310 -7.73 15.16 -0.82
N LEU A 311 -7.61 15.71 0.39
CA LEU A 311 -6.36 15.80 1.14
C LEU A 311 -6.36 14.79 2.30
N PRO A 312 -5.20 14.23 2.70
CA PRO A 312 -5.12 13.47 3.94
C PRO A 312 -5.49 14.37 5.15
N ALA A 313 -5.81 13.76 6.29
CA ALA A 313 -6.17 14.51 7.49
C ALA A 313 -5.05 15.43 8.00
N ALA A 314 -3.79 15.09 7.72
CA ALA A 314 -2.67 16.00 7.85
C ALA A 314 -1.63 15.71 6.77
N GLY A 315 -0.80 16.71 6.45
CA GLY A 315 0.27 16.56 5.47
C GLY A 315 1.32 17.65 5.63
N ILE A 316 2.51 17.37 5.10
CA ILE A 316 3.65 18.28 5.10
C ILE A 316 3.81 18.84 3.69
N ILE A 317 4.06 20.14 3.60
CA ILE A 317 4.21 20.85 2.32
C ILE A 317 5.44 21.75 2.39
N PRO A 318 6.35 21.68 1.40
CA PRO A 318 7.42 22.66 1.24
C PRO A 318 6.83 24.04 1.01
N ALA A 319 7.16 25.00 1.88
CA ALA A 319 6.55 26.31 1.86
C ALA A 319 7.58 27.36 2.28
N PRO A 320 7.97 28.30 1.38
CA PRO A 320 8.87 29.37 1.75
C PRO A 320 8.27 30.21 2.88
N ARG A 321 9.12 30.95 3.58
CA ARG A 321 8.64 31.92 4.56
C ARG A 321 7.97 33.09 3.84
N PRO A 322 6.88 33.62 4.40
CA PRO A 322 6.29 34.84 3.86
C PRO A 322 7.29 35.99 3.97
N THR A 323 7.42 36.75 2.90
CA THR A 323 8.15 38.03 2.91
C THR A 323 7.29 39.04 3.69
N PRO A 324 7.88 40.02 4.42
CA PRO A 324 7.11 41.08 5.04
C PRO A 324 6.12 41.72 4.05
N GLY A 325 4.83 41.76 4.41
CA GLY A 325 3.75 42.30 3.56
C GLY A 325 3.05 41.28 2.63
N GLN A 326 3.50 40.02 2.57
CA GLN A 326 2.81 38.95 1.86
C GLN A 326 1.90 38.14 2.79
N SER A 327 0.83 37.55 2.24
CA SER A 327 -0.03 36.64 3.00
C SER A 327 0.80 35.49 3.56
N PRO A 328 0.67 35.16 4.85
CA PRO A 328 1.42 34.07 5.46
C PRO A 328 0.89 32.69 5.04
N VAL A 329 -0.28 32.65 4.37
CA VAL A 329 -0.89 31.44 3.83
C VAL A 329 -0.19 31.03 2.53
N PRO A 330 0.35 29.80 2.42
CA PRO A 330 0.94 29.31 1.18
C PRO A 330 -0.07 29.34 0.02
N SER A 331 0.37 29.72 -1.19
CA SER A 331 -0.46 29.75 -2.41
C SER A 331 -1.19 28.43 -2.68
N PHE A 332 -0.59 27.32 -2.24
CA PHE A 332 -1.19 26.00 -2.31
C PHE A 332 -2.60 25.93 -1.70
N PHE A 333 -2.89 26.66 -0.61
CA PHE A 333 -4.19 26.61 0.06
C PHE A 333 -5.18 27.67 -0.44
N GLN A 334 -4.90 28.33 -1.57
CA GLN A 334 -5.80 29.32 -2.15
C GLN A 334 -7.17 28.71 -2.46
N GLY A 335 -8.22 29.37 -1.99
CA GLY A 335 -9.61 28.91 -2.14
C GLY A 335 -10.11 28.00 -1.02
N LEU A 336 -9.27 27.68 -0.01
CA LEU A 336 -9.66 26.92 1.17
C LEU A 336 -9.86 27.82 2.40
N THR A 337 -10.72 27.41 3.31
CA THR A 337 -10.88 28.06 4.61
C THR A 337 -9.75 27.62 5.54
N VAL A 338 -8.77 28.50 5.75
CA VAL A 338 -7.57 28.19 6.53
C VAL A 338 -7.45 29.03 7.81
N SER A 339 -6.79 28.49 8.82
CA SER A 339 -6.32 29.24 10.00
C SER A 339 -4.85 29.02 10.24
N GLY A 340 -4.11 30.11 10.50
CA GLY A 340 -2.65 30.09 10.68
C GLY A 340 -1.91 30.79 9.54
N PRO A 341 -0.61 30.53 9.34
CA PRO A 341 0.21 29.51 10.02
C PRO A 341 0.47 29.83 11.50
N ARG A 342 0.50 28.79 12.33
CA ARG A 342 0.87 28.86 13.75
C ARG A 342 2.05 27.95 14.06
N TYR A 343 3.06 28.46 14.75
CA TYR A 343 4.06 27.64 15.43
C TYR A 343 3.51 26.51 16.33
N LEU A 344 4.06 25.32 16.14
CA LEU A 344 3.99 24.15 17.03
C LEU A 344 5.41 23.69 17.34
N ASN A 345 5.56 22.94 18.43
CA ASN A 345 6.85 22.37 18.84
C ASN A 345 7.12 21.10 18.04
N ALA A 346 8.38 20.82 17.73
CA ALA A 346 8.78 19.64 16.96
C ALA A 346 8.23 18.33 17.54
N ALA A 347 8.14 18.20 18.86
CA ALA A 347 7.56 17.03 19.54
C ALA A 347 6.05 16.85 19.29
N GLU A 348 5.31 17.94 19.13
CA GLU A 348 3.86 17.90 18.83
C GLU A 348 3.61 17.56 17.36
N ALA A 349 4.58 17.79 16.48
CA ALA A 349 4.47 17.44 15.05
C ALA A 349 4.24 15.94 14.87
N GLU A 350 5.00 15.10 15.58
CA GLU A 350 4.84 13.65 15.50
C GLU A 350 3.48 13.20 16.01
N ALA A 351 3.05 13.74 17.16
CA ALA A 351 1.75 13.43 17.75
C ALA A 351 0.61 13.80 16.80
N LEU A 352 0.66 14.98 16.17
CA LEU A 352 -0.32 15.44 15.20
C LEU A 352 -0.40 14.50 13.98
N ILE A 353 0.74 14.15 13.38
CA ILE A 353 0.76 13.24 12.23
C ILE A 353 0.23 11.87 12.62
N ARG A 354 0.66 11.30 13.75
CA ARG A 354 0.21 9.98 14.20
C ARG A 354 -1.30 9.95 14.44
N GLU A 355 -1.85 10.98 15.08
CA GLU A 355 -3.29 11.11 15.31
C GLU A 355 -4.07 11.28 14.00
N SER A 356 -3.51 11.97 13.01
CA SER A 356 -4.15 12.16 11.71
C SER A 356 -4.41 10.84 10.95
N LEU A 357 -3.62 9.79 11.22
CA LEU A 357 -3.71 8.51 10.49
C LEU A 357 -5.05 7.79 10.70
N VAL A 358 -5.78 8.12 11.77
CA VAL A 358 -7.10 7.54 12.03
C VAL A 358 -8.25 8.47 11.61
N ARG A 359 -7.96 9.72 11.23
CA ARG A 359 -8.97 10.73 10.90
C ARG A 359 -9.38 10.70 9.43
N PRO A 360 -10.65 11.04 9.11
CA PRO A 360 -11.13 11.03 7.73
C PRO A 360 -10.35 12.04 6.88
N PRO A 361 -10.24 11.80 5.56
CA PRO A 361 -9.64 12.78 4.66
C PRO A 361 -10.49 14.04 4.59
N ILE A 362 -9.87 15.11 4.12
CA ILE A 362 -10.49 16.41 3.90
C ILE A 362 -10.98 16.45 2.46
N THR A 363 -12.29 16.58 2.26
CA THR A 363 -12.86 16.82 0.92
C THR A 363 -12.67 18.29 0.54
N VAL A 364 -12.06 18.52 -0.61
CA VAL A 364 -11.78 19.87 -1.11
C VAL A 364 -13.04 20.39 -1.80
N GLY A 365 -13.59 21.50 -1.29
CA GLY A 365 -14.81 22.14 -1.84
C GLY A 365 -15.97 22.27 -0.85
N ASP A 366 -16.03 21.43 0.20
CA ASP A 366 -17.14 21.41 1.17
C ASP A 366 -17.01 22.49 2.28
N GLY A 367 -16.25 23.55 2.04
CA GLY A 367 -15.92 24.54 3.08
C GLY A 367 -15.08 23.97 4.23
N ALA A 368 -14.36 22.87 3.99
CA ALA A 368 -13.57 22.19 5.01
C ALA A 368 -12.49 23.11 5.59
N PHE A 369 -12.45 23.16 6.92
CA PHE A 369 -11.51 24.00 7.66
C PHE A 369 -10.14 23.31 7.80
N VAL A 370 -9.07 24.03 7.45
CA VAL A 370 -7.69 23.53 7.51
C VAL A 370 -6.86 24.41 8.45
N GLN A 371 -6.20 23.78 9.41
CA GLN A 371 -5.25 24.43 10.30
C GLN A 371 -3.84 24.32 9.71
N LEU A 372 -3.10 25.44 9.70
CA LEU A 372 -1.73 25.51 9.21
C LEU A 372 -0.76 25.71 10.36
N TYR A 373 0.29 24.91 10.37
CA TYR A 373 1.32 24.91 11.39
C TYR A 373 2.73 25.05 10.82
N ARG A 374 3.60 25.73 11.57
CA ARG A 374 5.06 25.78 11.34
C ARG A 374 5.76 25.17 12.54
N VAL A 375 6.94 24.59 12.34
CA VAL A 375 7.73 24.05 13.46
C VAL A 375 8.69 25.12 13.95
N ALA A 376 8.56 25.55 15.20
CA ALA A 376 9.34 26.64 15.78
C ALA A 376 10.85 26.35 15.71
N GLU A 377 11.26 25.14 16.08
CA GLU A 377 12.65 24.70 16.11
C GLU A 377 13.27 24.65 14.71
N THR A 378 12.51 24.20 13.70
CA THR A 378 12.96 24.23 12.30
C THR A 378 13.19 25.66 11.85
N ASP A 379 12.26 26.56 12.18
CA ASP A 379 12.41 27.95 11.80
C ASP A 379 13.57 28.63 12.56
N MET A 380 13.75 28.38 13.85
CA MET A 380 14.92 28.86 14.59
C MET A 380 16.23 28.36 13.99
N ALA A 381 16.30 27.08 13.60
CA ALA A 381 17.48 26.50 12.96
C ALA A 381 17.75 27.15 11.60
N ILE A 382 16.72 27.46 10.81
CA ILE A 382 16.83 28.18 9.55
C ILE A 382 17.38 29.59 9.75
N ASP A 383 17.01 30.28 10.84
CA ASP A 383 17.47 31.64 11.14
C ASP A 383 18.91 31.69 11.66
N GLN A 384 19.33 30.64 12.36
CA GLN A 384 20.68 30.52 12.90
C GLN A 384 21.68 29.92 11.89
N ALA A 385 21.19 29.20 10.87
CA ALA A 385 22.06 28.55 9.89
C ALA A 385 22.66 29.57 8.89
N PRO A 386 23.97 29.49 8.60
CA PRO A 386 24.55 30.23 7.49
C PRO A 386 23.91 29.78 6.16
N ALA A 387 23.94 30.66 5.14
CA ALA A 387 23.47 30.34 3.81
C ALA A 387 24.33 29.23 3.17
N SER A 388 24.02 27.99 3.51
CA SER A 388 24.72 26.76 3.16
C SER A 388 23.70 25.75 2.60
N PRO A 389 24.10 24.83 1.70
CA PRO A 389 23.24 23.74 1.23
C PRO A 389 22.73 22.81 2.36
N SER A 390 23.30 22.91 3.57
CA SER A 390 22.84 22.19 4.76
C SER A 390 21.71 22.91 5.53
N ARG A 391 21.21 24.04 5.03
CA ARG A 391 20.11 24.79 5.66
C ARG A 391 18.82 23.97 5.55
N PRO A 392 18.06 23.78 6.65
CA PRO A 392 16.78 23.09 6.59
C PRO A 392 15.82 23.78 5.61
N ALA A 393 15.08 23.00 4.82
CA ALA A 393 14.05 23.54 3.94
C ALA A 393 12.82 23.98 4.78
N PRO A 394 12.27 25.18 4.56
CA PRO A 394 11.08 25.60 5.26
C PRO A 394 9.85 24.80 4.79
N PHE A 395 9.01 24.38 5.73
CA PHE A 395 7.80 23.64 5.45
C PHE A 395 6.65 24.10 6.34
N VAL A 396 5.43 23.74 5.92
CA VAL A 396 4.19 23.92 6.67
C VAL A 396 3.53 22.55 6.83
N ILE A 397 3.02 22.28 8.02
CA ILE A 397 2.16 21.13 8.28
C ILE A 397 0.72 21.63 8.21
N PHE A 398 -0.12 21.03 7.39
CA PHE A 398 -1.56 21.27 7.46
C PHE A 398 -2.25 20.13 8.20
N ALA A 399 -3.38 20.44 8.83
CA ALA A 399 -4.20 19.49 9.55
C ALA A 399 -5.69 19.81 9.37
N SER A 400 -6.53 18.77 9.41
CA SER A 400 -7.98 18.89 9.43
C SER A 400 -8.43 19.67 10.67
N GLY A 401 -9.48 20.48 10.51
CA GLY A 401 -10.16 21.13 11.63
C GLY A 401 -10.73 20.20 12.70
N HIS A 402 -10.86 18.90 12.41
CA HIS A 402 -11.31 17.89 13.36
C HIS A 402 -10.19 17.33 14.24
N LEU A 403 -8.93 17.70 13.99
CA LEU A 403 -7.82 17.35 14.87
C LEU A 403 -7.75 18.31 16.06
N PRO A 404 -7.33 17.84 17.25
CA PRO A 404 -7.09 18.70 18.39
C PRO A 404 -6.11 19.81 18.03
N TYR A 405 -6.43 21.02 18.47
CA TYR A 405 -5.55 22.16 18.32
C TYR A 405 -4.24 21.93 19.11
N ARG A 406 -3.09 22.23 18.49
CA ARG A 406 -1.75 21.97 19.07
C ARG A 406 -0.86 23.19 19.21
N ALA A 407 -1.33 24.38 18.86
CA ALA A 407 -0.54 25.62 18.91
C ALA A 407 -0.81 26.41 20.21
N ASP A 408 -0.69 25.73 21.35
CA ASP A 408 -0.84 26.37 22.67
C ASP A 408 0.28 27.37 22.93
N ALA A 409 -0.09 28.48 23.59
CA ALA A 409 0.84 29.52 23.99
C ALA A 409 1.84 29.00 25.04
N ARG A 410 3.11 28.89 24.67
CA ARG A 410 4.21 28.53 25.57
C ARG A 410 5.36 29.53 25.46
N PHE A 411 5.25 30.62 26.23
CA PHE A 411 6.26 31.69 26.30
C PHE A 411 7.51 31.30 27.10
N ASP A 412 7.44 30.18 27.83
CA ASP A 412 8.52 29.62 28.64
C ASP A 412 9.54 28.81 27.81
N LEU A 413 9.14 28.30 26.64
CA LEU A 413 9.96 27.41 25.80
C LEU A 413 10.57 28.10 24.57
N PHE A 414 9.94 29.16 24.05
CA PHE A 414 10.36 29.80 22.80
C PHE A 414 10.48 31.32 22.93
N ARG A 415 11.36 31.90 22.11
CA ARG A 415 11.44 33.37 21.92
C ARG A 415 10.08 33.87 21.42
N TRP A 416 9.68 35.07 21.84
CA TRP A 416 8.38 35.69 21.53
C TRP A 416 7.97 35.63 20.05
N ASP A 417 8.93 35.67 19.12
CA ASP A 417 8.71 35.54 17.67
C ASP A 417 8.16 34.18 17.21
N TYR A 418 8.34 33.13 18.02
CA TYR A 418 7.92 31.75 17.72
C TYR A 418 6.85 31.21 18.70
N ALA A 419 6.34 32.05 19.61
CA ALA A 419 5.29 31.70 20.56
C ALA A 419 3.92 32.27 20.12
N HIS A 420 2.82 31.58 20.46
CA HIS A 420 1.46 32.11 20.25
C HIS A 420 0.94 32.82 21.48
N TYR A 421 0.01 33.75 21.24
CA TYR A 421 -0.91 34.23 22.27
C TYR A 421 -2.00 33.20 22.49
N ALA A 422 -2.38 32.97 23.75
CA ALA A 422 -3.49 32.08 24.07
C ALA A 422 -4.76 32.62 23.39
N LEU A 423 -5.45 31.76 22.65
CA LEU A 423 -6.84 32.04 22.30
C LEU A 423 -7.61 32.05 23.62
N GLN A 424 -8.13 33.21 24.04
CA GLN A 424 -9.05 33.24 25.18
C GLN A 424 -10.25 32.32 24.86
N PRO A 425 -10.69 31.50 25.84
CA PRO A 425 -11.80 30.56 25.65
C PRO A 425 -13.13 31.25 25.35
#